data_AF-A0A086A644-F1
#
_entry.id   AF-A0A086A644-F1
#
_cell.length_a   1.000
_cell.length_b   1.000
_cell.length_c   1.000
_cell.angle_alpha   90.00
_cell.angle_beta   90.00
_cell.angle_gamma   90.00
#
_symmetry.space_group_name_H-M   'P 1'
#
loop_
_entity.id
_entity.type
_entity.pdbx_description
1 polymer ?
#
loop_
_entity_poly.entity_id
_entity_poly.type
_entity_poly.pdbx_seq_one_letter_code
_entity_poly.pdbx_strand_id
1 'polypeptide(L)'
;MKKSFFLRLALSVILLMHSISSILSGDVNNFGIHFLNTVGFSPIGLYLAWAVKLTHLISVPLLWIDRYIKPVAICNILIFVFGIYYVHLQNGWFVVGGGANGVEFNFLLIFCFLNLMYPEIILRSKKIRS
;
A
#
# COMPACT_ATOMS: atom_id res chain seq x y z
N MET A 1 -8.17 24.18 -2.49
CA MET A 1 -7.23 23.04 -2.36
C MET A 1 -8.04 21.76 -2.18
N LYS A 2 -7.64 20.62 -2.76
CA LYS A 2 -8.32 19.34 -2.49
C LYS A 2 -8.13 18.95 -1.02
N LYS A 3 -9.13 18.34 -0.39
CA LYS A 3 -9.00 17.77 0.96
C LYS A 3 -7.84 16.76 0.99
N SER A 4 -7.05 16.80 2.05
CA SER A 4 -5.89 15.92 2.26
C SER A 4 -4.84 16.00 1.15
N PHE A 5 -4.57 17.20 0.62
CA PHE A 5 -3.62 17.43 -0.48
C PHE A 5 -2.24 16.80 -0.22
N PHE A 6 -1.60 17.09 0.92
CA PHE A 6 -0.29 16.55 1.24
C PHE A 6 -0.28 15.03 1.37
N LEU A 7 -1.35 14.45 1.94
CA LEU A 7 -1.50 13.00 2.02
C LEU A 7 -1.59 12.36 0.63
N ARG A 8 -2.38 12.94 -0.28
CA ARG A 8 -2.49 12.47 -1.67
C ARG A 8 -1.16 12.58 -2.40
N LEU A 9 -0.43 13.68 -2.19
CA LEU A 9 0.90 13.88 -2.78
C LEU A 9 1.89 12.84 -2.28
N ALA A 10 1.99 12.65 -0.96
CA ALA A 10 2.89 11.66 -0.36
C ALA A 10 2.57 10.24 -0.84
N LEU A 11 1.30 9.83 -0.79
CA LEU A 11 0.86 8.53 -1.31
C LEU A 11 1.19 8.39 -2.80
N SER A 12 0.94 9.41 -3.62
CA SER A 12 1.25 9.37 -5.05
C SER A 12 2.74 9.15 -5.31
N VAL A 13 3.61 9.90 -4.63
CA VAL A 13 5.07 9.76 -4.79
C VAL A 13 5.53 8.36 -4.37
N ILE A 14 5.05 7.85 -3.24
CA ILE A 14 5.42 6.51 -2.75
C ILE A 14 4.97 5.42 -3.73
N LEU A 15 3.71 5.45 -4.18
CA LEU A 15 3.18 4.48 -5.14
C LEU A 15 3.93 4.52 -6.47
N LEU A 16 4.24 5.71 -6.98
CA LEU A 16 5.02 5.89 -8.20
C LEU A 16 6.42 5.32 -8.03
N MET A 17 7.14 5.72 -6.98
CA MET A 17 8.51 5.27 -6.74
C MET A 17 8.59 3.76 -6.53
N HIS A 18 7.62 3.16 -5.84
CA HIS A 18 7.57 1.72 -5.65
C HIS A 18 7.22 0.94 -6.93
N SER A 19 6.49 1.57 -7.86
CA SER A 19 6.03 0.92 -9.09
C SER A 19 7.00 1.11 -10.25
N ILE A 20 7.33 2.35 -10.57
CA ILE A 20 8.17 2.71 -11.73
C ILE A 20 9.57 2.13 -11.55
N SER A 21 10.19 2.26 -10.37
CA SER A 21 11.54 1.74 -10.14
C SER A 21 11.60 0.22 -10.33
N SER A 22 10.61 -0.51 -9.83
CA SER A 22 10.50 -1.97 -9.93
C SER A 22 10.20 -2.44 -11.37
N ILE A 23 9.48 -1.65 -12.15
CA ILE A 23 9.22 -1.94 -13.56
C ILE A 23 10.48 -1.69 -14.40
N LEU A 24 11.15 -0.56 -14.20
CA LEU A 24 12.34 -0.19 -14.98
C LEU A 24 13.55 -1.07 -14.69
N SER A 25 13.71 -1.52 -13.44
CA SER A 25 14.77 -2.47 -13.04
C SER A 25 14.49 -3.92 -13.47
N GLY A 26 13.24 -4.25 -13.78
CA GLY A 26 12.81 -5.63 -14.01
C GLY A 26 12.52 -6.44 -12.74
N ASP A 27 12.66 -5.83 -11.55
CA ASP A 27 12.40 -6.49 -10.27
C ASP A 27 10.98 -7.04 -10.13
N VAL A 28 10.00 -6.44 -10.84
CA VAL A 28 8.62 -6.98 -10.89
C VAL A 28 8.59 -8.42 -11.42
N ASN A 29 9.41 -8.75 -12.42
CA ASN A 29 9.48 -10.09 -12.99
C ASN A 29 10.17 -11.05 -12.04
N ASN A 30 11.28 -10.62 -11.43
CA ASN A 30 12.01 -11.42 -10.45
C ASN A 30 11.13 -11.75 -9.24
N PHE A 31 10.40 -10.75 -8.73
CA PHE A 31 9.45 -10.94 -7.63
C PHE A 31 8.34 -11.93 -8.00
N GLY A 32 7.77 -11.84 -9.21
CA GLY A 32 6.73 -12.76 -9.64
C GLY A 32 7.20 -14.19 -9.87
N ILE A 33 8.31 -14.36 -10.61
CA ILE A 33 8.79 -15.68 -11.06
C ILE A 33 9.57 -16.39 -9.96
N HIS A 34 10.46 -15.70 -9.26
CA HIS A 34 11.38 -16.34 -8.31
C HIS A 34 10.88 -16.30 -6.87
N PHE A 35 10.05 -15.33 -6.49
CA PHE A 35 9.49 -15.25 -5.15
C PHE A 35 8.03 -15.72 -5.08
N LEU A 36 7.09 -15.10 -5.79
CA LEU A 36 5.67 -15.43 -5.64
C LEU A 36 5.36 -16.90 -6.03
N ASN A 37 5.98 -17.41 -7.08
CA ASN A 37 5.80 -18.81 -7.46
C ASN A 37 6.32 -19.79 -6.39
N THR A 38 7.36 -19.44 -5.64
CA THR A 38 7.94 -20.33 -4.62
C THR A 38 7.13 -20.33 -3.32
N VAL A 39 6.40 -19.25 -3.03
CA VAL A 39 5.52 -19.13 -1.84
C VAL A 39 4.08 -19.56 -2.10
N GLY A 40 3.81 -20.24 -3.22
CA GLY A 40 2.52 -20.92 -3.49
C GLY A 40 1.64 -20.30 -4.58
N PHE A 41 2.11 -19.25 -5.29
CA PHE A 41 1.36 -18.64 -6.39
C PHE A 41 1.75 -19.17 -7.78
N SER A 42 2.50 -20.27 -7.86
CA SER A 42 2.83 -20.87 -9.16
C SER A 42 1.57 -21.40 -9.85
N PRO A 43 1.37 -21.18 -11.17
CA PRO A 43 2.26 -20.50 -12.13
C PRO A 43 1.90 -19.01 -12.37
N ILE A 44 1.02 -18.43 -11.56
CA ILE A 44 0.45 -17.09 -11.77
C ILE A 44 1.23 -15.95 -11.11
N GLY A 45 2.36 -16.23 -10.43
CA GLY A 45 3.11 -15.24 -9.66
C GLY A 45 3.56 -14.03 -10.47
N LEU A 46 3.93 -14.21 -11.73
CA LEU A 46 4.25 -13.09 -12.63
C LEU A 46 3.07 -12.14 -12.83
N TYR A 47 1.89 -12.68 -13.13
CA TYR A 47 0.68 -11.88 -13.34
C TYR A 47 0.26 -11.17 -12.05
N LEU A 48 0.41 -11.83 -10.91
CA LEU A 48 0.10 -11.24 -9.61
C LEU A 48 1.04 -10.07 -9.26
N ALA A 49 2.34 -10.23 -9.50
CA ALA A 49 3.32 -9.15 -9.31
C ALA A 49 2.98 -7.92 -10.18
N TRP A 50 2.66 -8.14 -11.45
CA TRP A 50 2.24 -7.06 -12.34
C TRP A 50 0.91 -6.43 -11.93
N ALA A 51 -0.07 -7.23 -11.49
CA ALA A 51 -1.35 -6.72 -11.00
C ALA A 51 -1.15 -5.77 -9.81
N VAL A 52 -0.25 -6.10 -8.88
CA VAL A 52 0.11 -5.23 -7.75
C VAL A 52 0.70 -3.90 -8.25
N LYS A 53 1.72 -3.95 -9.12
CA LYS A 53 2.39 -2.73 -9.60
C LYS A 53 1.48 -1.84 -10.46
N LEU A 54 0.65 -2.43 -11.31
CA LEU A 54 -0.34 -1.69 -12.10
C LEU A 54 -1.43 -1.08 -11.22
N THR A 55 -1.88 -1.79 -10.17
CA THR A 55 -2.83 -1.24 -9.20
C THR A 55 -2.26 0.02 -8.55
N HIS A 56 -1.02 0.00 -8.08
CA HIS A 56 -0.35 1.18 -7.53
C HIS A 56 -0.24 2.33 -8.55
N LEU A 57 0.15 2.03 -9.79
CA LEU A 57 0.31 3.04 -10.84
C LEU A 57 -1.03 3.71 -11.21
N ILE A 58 -2.10 2.91 -11.39
CA ILE A 58 -3.45 3.41 -11.70
C ILE A 58 -4.06 4.15 -10.51
N SER A 59 -3.70 3.77 -9.28
CA SER A 59 -4.19 4.45 -8.07
C SER A 59 -3.77 5.92 -8.05
N VAL A 60 -2.60 6.27 -8.57
CA VAL A 60 -2.06 7.64 -8.55
C VAL A 60 -3.02 8.66 -9.20
N PRO A 61 -3.39 8.57 -10.49
CA PRO A 61 -4.35 9.50 -11.07
C PRO A 61 -5.73 9.43 -10.40
N LEU A 62 -6.17 8.26 -9.92
CA LEU A 62 -7.45 8.11 -9.23
C LEU A 62 -7.48 8.82 -7.86
N LEU A 63 -6.35 8.86 -7.15
CA LEU A 63 -6.18 9.67 -5.93
C LEU A 63 -6.41 11.16 -6.23
N TRP A 64 -6.15 11.63 -7.45
CA TRP A 64 -6.38 13.02 -7.83
C TRP A 64 -7.76 13.27 -8.44
N ILE A 65 -8.42 12.29 -9.04
CA ILE A 65 -9.79 12.44 -9.58
C ILE A 65 -10.84 12.53 -8.46
N ASP A 66 -10.56 11.97 -7.28
CA ASP A 66 -11.40 12.07 -6.07
C ASP A 66 -12.80 11.42 -6.17
N ARG A 67 -13.04 10.59 -7.19
CA ARG A 67 -14.31 9.85 -7.36
C ARG A 67 -14.23 8.41 -6.85
N TYR A 68 -13.05 7.80 -6.88
CA TYR A 68 -12.86 6.37 -6.63
C TYR A 68 -11.94 6.09 -5.42
N ILE A 69 -11.92 6.99 -4.43
CA ILE A 69 -10.99 6.90 -3.29
C ILE A 69 -11.20 5.62 -2.46
N LYS A 70 -12.45 5.25 -2.18
CA LYS A 70 -12.75 4.04 -1.39
C LYS A 70 -12.21 2.75 -2.03
N PRO A 71 -12.56 2.40 -3.29
CA PRO A 71 -12.03 1.20 -3.91
C PRO A 71 -10.50 1.25 -4.06
N VAL A 72 -9.93 2.41 -4.43
CA VAL A 72 -8.48 2.58 -4.50
C VAL A 72 -7.81 2.30 -3.15
N ALA A 73 -8.35 2.86 -2.07
CA ALA A 73 -7.83 2.64 -0.72
C ALA A 73 -7.91 1.17 -0.32
N ILE A 74 -9.05 0.50 -0.52
CA ILE A 74 -9.23 -0.91 -0.18
C ILE A 74 -8.24 -1.80 -0.95
N CYS A 75 -8.10 -1.59 -2.26
CA CYS A 75 -7.16 -2.37 -3.08
C CYS A 75 -5.72 -2.23 -2.59
N ASN A 76 -5.26 -1.00 -2.33
CA ASN A 76 -3.90 -0.78 -1.83
C ASN A 76 -3.70 -1.32 -0.41
N ILE A 77 -4.69 -1.20 0.48
CA ILE A 77 -4.64 -1.78 1.82
C ILE A 77 -4.48 -3.29 1.76
N LEU A 78 -5.25 -3.99 0.91
CA LEU A 78 -5.11 -5.43 0.74
C LEU A 78 -3.70 -5.81 0.26
N ILE A 79 -3.16 -5.07 -0.71
CA ILE A 79 -1.79 -5.26 -1.19
C ILE A 79 -0.78 -5.12 -0.05
N PHE A 80 -0.87 -4.08 0.78
CA PHE A 80 0.05 -3.89 1.90
C PHE A 80 -0.11 -4.95 2.99
N VAL A 81 -1.32 -5.40 3.27
CA VAL A 81 -1.57 -6.50 4.22
C VAL A 81 -0.93 -7.80 3.73
N PHE A 82 -1.08 -8.14 2.45
CA PHE A 82 -0.41 -9.30 1.88
C PHE A 82 1.11 -9.12 1.80
N GLY A 83 1.59 -7.91 1.50
CA GLY A 83 3.01 -7.57 1.56
C GLY A 83 3.60 -7.77 2.96
N ILE A 84 2.88 -7.35 4.00
CA ILE A 84 3.23 -7.65 5.39
C ILE A 84 3.35 -9.17 5.58
N TYR A 85 2.28 -9.91 5.29
CA TYR A 85 2.20 -11.33 5.60
C TYR A 85 3.28 -12.15 4.87
N TYR A 86 3.42 -11.97 3.55
CA TYR A 86 4.31 -12.79 2.74
C TYR A 86 5.77 -12.32 2.73
N VAL A 87 6.02 -11.01 2.86
CA VAL A 87 7.36 -10.44 2.63
C VAL A 87 8.00 -9.93 3.91
N HIS A 88 7.29 -9.07 4.64
CA HIS A 88 7.92 -8.22 5.65
C HIS A 88 7.83 -8.73 7.09
N LEU A 89 6.82 -9.55 7.43
CA LEU A 89 6.55 -9.96 8.80
C LEU A 89 7.74 -10.73 9.43
N GLN A 90 8.41 -11.56 8.63
CA GLN A 90 9.60 -12.30 9.04
C GLN A 90 10.82 -11.40 9.39
N ASN A 91 10.84 -10.16 8.88
CA ASN A 91 11.91 -9.20 9.15
C ASN A 91 11.62 -8.33 10.39
N GLY A 92 10.49 -8.54 11.06
CA GLY A 92 10.08 -7.79 12.25
C GLY A 92 9.50 -6.41 11.91
N TRP A 93 9.67 -5.45 12.84
CA TRP A 93 9.01 -4.15 12.75
C TRP A 93 9.73 -3.14 11.85
N PHE A 94 11.04 -2.98 12.02
CA PHE A 94 11.75 -1.78 11.59
C PHE A 94 12.05 -1.74 10.08
N VAL A 95 11.76 -0.59 9.46
CA VAL A 95 12.33 -0.23 8.14
C VAL A 95 13.60 0.59 8.31
N VAL A 96 13.64 1.45 9.33
CA VAL A 96 14.83 2.20 9.76
C VAL A 96 15.01 2.01 11.27
N GLY A 97 16.25 1.84 11.73
CA GLY A 97 16.58 1.66 13.15
C GLY A 97 17.16 0.28 13.43
N GLY A 98 16.62 -0.45 14.40
CA GLY A 98 17.13 -1.76 14.85
C GLY A 98 16.94 -2.92 13.87
N GLY A 99 16.55 -2.65 12.61
CA GLY A 99 16.31 -3.64 11.56
C GLY A 99 16.06 -2.96 10.21
N ALA A 100 15.79 -3.77 9.18
CA ALA A 100 15.47 -3.31 7.83
C ALA A 100 14.39 -4.21 7.21
N ASN A 101 13.67 -3.68 6.21
CA ASN A 101 12.63 -4.41 5.46
C ASN A 101 11.47 -4.95 6.33
N GLY A 102 11.23 -4.39 7.51
CA GLY A 102 10.11 -4.73 8.39
C GLY A 102 8.76 -4.13 7.98
N VAL A 103 7.77 -4.26 8.87
CA VAL A 103 6.35 -3.94 8.58
C VAL A 103 5.95 -2.47 8.78
N GLU A 104 6.77 -1.67 9.47
CA GLU A 104 6.48 -0.29 9.89
C GLU A 104 5.91 0.59 8.75
N PHE A 105 6.55 0.57 7.59
CA PHE A 105 6.12 1.40 6.47
C PHE A 105 4.78 0.96 5.87
N ASN A 106 4.53 -0.36 5.78
CA ASN A 106 3.25 -0.89 5.33
C ASN A 106 2.13 -0.51 6.32
N PHE A 107 2.39 -0.60 7.62
CA PHE A 107 1.47 -0.17 8.66
C PHE A 107 1.10 1.31 8.49
N LEU A 108 2.09 2.19 8.31
CA LEU A 108 1.86 3.61 8.07
C LEU A 108 0.97 3.83 6.83
N LEU A 109 1.29 3.18 5.71
CA LEU A 109 0.53 3.34 4.47
C LEU A 109 -0.93 2.89 4.61
N ILE A 110 -1.19 1.79 5.30
CA ILE A 110 -2.55 1.32 5.59
C ILE A 110 -3.35 2.41 6.31
N PHE A 111 -2.78 3.01 7.36
CA PHE A 111 -3.46 4.07 8.10
C PHE A 111 -3.60 5.38 7.31
N CYS A 112 -2.64 5.71 6.43
CA CYS A 112 -2.78 6.81 5.49
C CYS A 112 -3.98 6.61 4.54
N PHE A 113 -4.17 5.40 4.00
CA PHE A 113 -5.33 5.09 3.16
C PHE A 113 -6.65 5.06 3.94
N LEU A 114 -6.63 4.57 5.18
CA LEU A 114 -7.80 4.66 6.08
C LEU A 114 -8.19 6.12 6.36
N ASN A 115 -7.22 7.00 6.64
CA ASN A 115 -7.48 8.42 6.83
C ASN A 115 -8.01 9.09 5.56
N LEU A 116 -7.50 8.70 4.39
CA LEU A 116 -8.01 9.21 3.12
C LEU A 116 -9.47 8.80 2.87
N MET A 117 -9.85 7.59 3.29
CA MET A 117 -11.22 7.07 3.19
C MET A 117 -12.18 7.65 4.24
N TYR A 118 -11.69 7.86 5.46
CA TYR A 118 -12.44 8.36 6.61
C TYR A 118 -11.68 9.52 7.26
N PRO A 119 -11.72 10.72 6.63
CA PRO A 119 -10.94 11.88 7.12
C PRO A 119 -11.44 12.40 8.47
N GLU A 120 -12.68 12.11 8.84
CA GLU A 120 -13.27 12.48 10.11
C GLU A 120 -13.60 11.20 10.90
N ILE A 121 -12.87 10.97 11.99
CA ILE A 121 -13.21 9.94 12.98
C ILE A 121 -13.98 10.65 14.09
N ILE A 122 -15.31 10.51 14.11
CA ILE A 122 -16.13 10.99 15.23
C ILE A 122 -15.99 9.99 16.37
N LEU A 123 -15.04 10.24 17.28
CA LEU A 123 -15.00 9.55 18.57
C LEU A 123 -16.20 10.02 19.38
N ARG A 124 -17.27 9.22 19.38
CA ARG A 124 -18.50 9.52 20.11
C ARG A 124 -18.21 9.46 21.61
N SER A 125 -17.85 10.59 22.21
CA SER A 125 -17.78 10.72 23.68
C SER A 125 -19.18 10.41 24.23
N LYS A 126 -19.29 9.37 25.07
CA LYS A 126 -20.49 9.17 25.87
C LYS A 126 -20.63 10.40 26.78
N LYS A 127 -21.59 11.27 26.46
CA LYS A 127 -22.09 12.29 27.39
C LYS A 127 -22.54 11.54 28.66
N ILE A 128 -21.75 11.64 29.73
CA ILE A 128 -22.21 11.26 31.07
C ILE A 128 -23.38 12.21 31.36
N ARG A 129 -24.60 11.66 31.41
CA ARG A 129 -25.76 12.41 31.89
C ARG A 129 -25.60 12.57 33.40
N SER A 130 -25.54 13.84 33.80
CA SER A 130 -25.73 14.44 35.15
C SER A 130 -25.74 13.49 36.34
#